data_AF-A0A969LQD0-F1
#
_entry.id   AF-A0A969LQD0-F1
#
_cell.length_a   1.000
_cell.length_b   1.000
_cell.length_c   1.000
_cell.angle_alpha   90.00
_cell.angle_beta   90.00
_cell.angle_gamma   90.00
#
_symmetry.space_group_name_H-M   'P 1'
#
loop_
_entity.id
_entity.type
_entity.pdbx_description
1 polymer ?
#
loop_
_entity_poly.entity_id
_entity_poly.type
_entity_poly.pdbx_seq_one_letter_code
_entity_poly.pdbx_strand_id
1 'polypeptide(L)'
;MTLKERYCFDSTVLHPFKVQSTAKLSDALHTGAVKESDRLLIADFPERKIAFMYDQMAYHHVAFKDAAKAWMISFCLACNSGAGFYTKIGNTNYHFEGAGLYDGMIILKDYETGSYWNNITGECIYGNQKGKNFPH
;
A
#
# COMPACT_ATOMS: atom_id res chain seq x y z
N MET A 1 -14.08 19.84 -14.83
CA MET A 1 -13.94 18.37 -14.82
C MET A 1 -14.01 17.93 -13.37
N THR A 2 -15.06 17.21 -13.00
CA THR A 2 -15.22 16.70 -11.63
C THR A 2 -14.35 15.45 -11.45
N LEU A 3 -13.82 15.19 -10.25
CA LEU A 3 -12.95 14.03 -10.00
C LEU A 3 -13.60 12.71 -10.47
N LYS A 4 -14.94 12.60 -10.41
CA LYS A 4 -15.73 11.47 -10.95
C LYS A 4 -15.46 11.15 -12.42
N GLU A 5 -15.07 12.12 -13.25
CA GLU A 5 -14.84 11.94 -14.69
C GLU A 5 -13.42 11.42 -15.01
N ARG A 6 -12.53 11.31 -14.01
CA ARG A 6 -11.15 10.81 -14.17
C ARG A 6 -10.91 9.41 -13.59
N TYR A 7 -11.90 8.79 -12.97
CA TYR A 7 -11.74 7.50 -12.30
C TYR A 7 -12.24 6.34 -13.16
N CYS A 8 -11.42 5.30 -13.29
CA CYS A 8 -11.83 3.99 -13.79
C CYS A 8 -11.88 2.97 -12.63
N PHE A 9 -13.12 2.56 -12.33
CA PHE A 9 -13.64 1.34 -11.66
C PHE A 9 -13.93 1.28 -10.15
N ASP A 10 -14.97 0.45 -9.92
CA ASP A 10 -15.63 0.00 -8.68
C ASP A 10 -14.67 -0.72 -7.74
N SER A 11 -14.78 -0.44 -6.43
CA SER A 11 -13.84 -0.84 -5.37
C SER A 11 -13.87 -2.33 -5.02
N THR A 12 -14.33 -3.19 -5.93
CA THR A 12 -14.56 -4.62 -5.69
C THR A 12 -13.42 -5.51 -6.18
N VAL A 13 -12.35 -4.97 -6.78
CA VAL A 13 -11.35 -5.77 -7.50
C VAL A 13 -9.96 -5.82 -6.84
N LEU A 14 -9.52 -4.77 -6.14
CA LEU A 14 -8.15 -4.67 -5.61
C LEU A 14 -8.10 -4.90 -4.10
N HIS A 15 -8.22 -6.18 -3.70
CA HIS A 15 -8.18 -6.55 -2.30
C HIS A 15 -6.76 -6.40 -1.72
N PRO A 16 -6.58 -5.67 -0.62
CA PRO A 16 -5.27 -5.50 0.00
C PRO A 16 -4.79 -6.80 0.66
N PHE A 17 -3.46 -6.99 0.68
CA PHE A 17 -2.81 -8.09 1.38
C PHE A 17 -2.62 -7.77 2.86
N LYS A 18 -3.42 -8.40 3.73
CA LYS A 18 -3.28 -8.26 5.19
C LYS A 18 -2.15 -9.16 5.70
N VAL A 19 -1.05 -8.54 6.12
CA VAL A 19 0.15 -9.24 6.61
C VAL A 19 -0.07 -9.71 8.05
N GLN A 20 -0.20 -11.02 8.23
CA GLN A 20 -0.37 -11.65 9.54
C GLN A 20 0.95 -11.79 10.29
N SER A 21 1.99 -12.25 9.61
CA SER A 21 3.31 -12.51 10.18
C SER A 21 4.41 -12.19 9.18
N THR A 22 5.65 -12.07 9.66
CA THR A 22 6.85 -11.85 8.84
C THR A 22 7.95 -12.79 9.31
N ALA A 23 8.73 -13.32 8.37
CA ALA A 23 9.93 -14.11 8.66
C ALA A 23 11.20 -13.35 8.23
N LYS A 24 12.37 -13.79 8.70
CA LYS A 24 13.63 -13.29 8.14
C LYS A 24 13.80 -13.84 6.72
N LEU A 25 14.37 -13.03 5.84
CA LEU A 25 14.63 -13.44 4.45
C LEU A 25 15.56 -14.66 4.39
N SER A 26 16.56 -14.73 5.26
CA SER A 26 17.45 -15.89 5.38
C SER A 26 16.71 -17.20 5.61
N ASP A 27 15.70 -17.17 6.49
CA ASP A 27 14.94 -18.35 6.89
C ASP A 27 13.99 -18.76 5.76
N ALA A 28 13.40 -17.78 5.07
CA ALA A 28 12.55 -18.00 3.89
C ALA A 28 13.35 -18.61 2.72
N LEU A 29 14.60 -18.17 2.50
CA LEU A 29 15.51 -18.77 1.52
C LEU A 29 15.90 -20.20 1.90
N HIS A 30 16.26 -20.42 3.18
CA HIS A 30 16.67 -21.74 3.67
C HIS A 30 15.55 -22.79 3.56
N THR A 31 14.32 -22.39 3.84
CA THR A 31 13.12 -23.25 3.74
C THR A 31 12.58 -23.40 2.32
N GLY A 32 13.09 -22.61 1.36
CA GLY A 32 12.62 -22.58 -0.03
C GLY A 32 11.27 -21.88 -0.23
N ALA A 33 10.76 -21.17 0.79
CA ALA A 33 9.57 -20.33 0.68
C ALA A 33 9.80 -19.13 -0.26
N VAL A 34 11.06 -18.70 -0.40
CA VAL A 34 11.55 -17.75 -1.40
C VAL A 34 12.78 -18.37 -2.06
N LYS A 35 12.94 -18.19 -3.37
CA LYS A 35 14.11 -18.64 -4.14
C LYS A 35 15.01 -17.45 -4.47
N GLU A 36 16.29 -17.70 -4.72
CA GLU A 36 17.23 -16.64 -5.13
C GLU A 36 16.83 -15.94 -6.44
N SER A 37 16.11 -16.64 -7.32
CA SER A 37 15.57 -16.11 -8.57
C SER A 37 14.30 -15.28 -8.41
N ASP A 38 13.67 -15.31 -7.23
CA ASP A 38 12.39 -14.62 -7.02
C ASP A 38 12.60 -13.11 -6.96
N ARG A 39 11.71 -12.38 -7.64
CA ARG A 39 11.73 -10.92 -7.62
C ARG A 39 11.09 -10.42 -6.34
N LEU A 40 11.82 -9.60 -5.59
CA LEU A 40 11.33 -8.99 -4.36
C LEU A 40 11.20 -7.47 -4.53
N LEU A 41 10.14 -6.92 -3.95
CA LEU A 41 10.02 -5.50 -3.66
C LEU A 41 10.45 -5.28 -2.23
N ILE A 42 11.38 -4.34 -2.03
CA ILE A 42 11.91 -3.99 -0.70
C ILE A 42 11.40 -2.61 -0.35
N ALA A 43 10.67 -2.51 0.76
CA ALA A 43 10.29 -1.25 1.37
C ALA A 43 11.20 -0.95 2.56
N ASP A 44 11.77 0.26 2.55
CA ASP A 44 12.61 0.78 3.62
C ASP A 44 11.80 1.67 4.55
N PHE A 45 11.61 1.20 5.78
CA PHE A 45 11.11 2.00 6.88
C PHE A 45 12.28 2.38 7.80
N PRO A 46 12.20 3.48 8.56
CA PRO A 46 13.27 3.93 9.45
C PRO A 46 13.83 2.84 10.40
N GLU A 47 12.98 1.93 10.88
CA GLU A 47 13.38 0.89 11.85
C GLU A 47 13.49 -0.51 11.24
N ARG A 48 13.10 -0.70 9.97
CA ARG A 48 13.07 -2.03 9.36
C ARG A 48 13.02 -1.99 7.84
N LYS A 49 13.54 -3.04 7.22
CA LYS A 49 13.24 -3.37 5.82
C LYS A 49 12.18 -4.46 5.78
N ILE A 50 11.26 -4.38 4.83
CA ILE A 50 10.26 -5.43 4.58
C ILE A 50 10.34 -5.80 3.10
N ALA A 51 10.43 -7.10 2.83
CA ALA A 51 10.41 -7.63 1.48
C ALA A 51 9.07 -8.31 1.19
N PHE A 52 8.57 -8.11 -0.03
CA PHE A 52 7.40 -8.79 -0.58
C PHE A 52 7.77 -9.42 -1.91
N MET A 53 7.12 -10.53 -2.25
CA MET A 53 7.21 -11.02 -3.63
C MET A 53 6.59 -9.99 -4.56
N TYR A 54 7.27 -9.72 -5.67
CA TYR A 54 6.82 -8.76 -6.67
C TYR A 54 5.39 -9.10 -7.14
N ASP A 55 5.12 -10.37 -7.42
CA ASP A 55 3.84 -10.84 -7.94
C ASP A 55 2.70 -10.66 -6.93
N GLN A 56 2.98 -10.83 -5.63
CA GLN A 56 2.00 -10.58 -4.57
C GLN A 56 1.58 -9.11 -4.56
N MET A 57 2.54 -8.20 -4.66
CA MET A 57 2.24 -6.77 -4.70
C MET A 57 1.64 -6.33 -6.04
N ALA A 58 2.04 -6.95 -7.16
CA ALA A 58 1.45 -6.68 -8.47
C ALA A 58 -0.04 -7.08 -8.51
N TYR A 59 -0.43 -8.13 -7.77
CA TYR A 59 -1.82 -8.54 -7.64
C TYR A 59 -2.58 -7.65 -6.65
N HIS A 60 -2.07 -7.53 -5.42
CA HIS A 60 -2.80 -6.88 -4.32
C HIS A 60 -2.71 -5.35 -4.33
N HIS A 61 -1.65 -4.79 -4.92
CA HIS A 61 -1.30 -3.35 -4.97
C HIS A 61 -1.06 -2.67 -3.61
N VAL A 62 -1.71 -3.13 -2.56
CA VAL A 62 -1.57 -2.64 -1.19
C VAL A 62 -1.31 -3.85 -0.29
N ALA A 63 -0.29 -3.75 0.55
CA ALA A 63 -0.10 -4.64 1.68
C ALA A 63 -0.08 -3.82 2.96
N PHE A 64 -0.69 -4.33 4.03
CA PHE A 64 -0.70 -3.61 5.31
C PHE A 64 -0.58 -4.57 6.48
N LYS A 65 -0.10 -4.05 7.61
CA LYS A 65 -0.14 -4.72 8.90
C LYS A 65 -0.87 -3.85 9.90
N ASP A 66 -1.97 -4.39 10.42
CA ASP A 66 -2.71 -3.77 11.52
C ASP A 66 -2.07 -4.18 12.85
N ALA A 67 -1.40 -3.21 13.50
CA ALA A 67 -0.67 -3.39 14.74
C ALA A 67 -0.51 -2.04 15.45
N ALA A 68 0.14 -2.05 16.63
CA ALA A 68 0.46 -0.82 17.36
C ALA A 68 1.26 0.20 16.52
N LYS A 69 2.12 -0.30 15.63
CA LYS A 69 2.83 0.46 14.60
C LYS A 69 2.32 0.05 13.22
N ALA A 70 1.09 0.45 12.91
CA ALA A 70 0.44 0.14 11.64
C ALA A 70 1.22 0.74 10.48
N TRP A 71 1.41 -0.05 9.44
CA TRP A 71 2.09 0.36 8.22
C TRP A 71 1.40 -0.24 7.01
N MET A 72 1.59 0.43 5.88
CA MET A 72 1.20 -0.07 4.57
C MET A 72 2.34 0.11 3.58
N ILE A 73 2.30 -0.67 2.50
CA ILE A 73 3.08 -0.47 1.29
C ILE A 73 2.09 -0.45 0.14
N SER A 74 2.20 0.57 -0.71
CA SER A 74 1.55 0.63 -2.00
C SER A 74 2.56 0.24 -3.10
N PHE A 75 2.07 -0.41 -4.15
CA PHE A 75 2.83 -0.67 -5.37
C PHE A 75 1.88 -0.62 -6.55
N CYS A 76 2.26 0.15 -7.57
CA CYS A 76 1.54 0.24 -8.82
C CYS A 76 2.37 -0.41 -9.92
N LEU A 77 1.82 -1.49 -10.49
CA LEU A 77 2.47 -2.21 -11.59
C LEU A 77 2.66 -1.32 -12.83
N ALA A 78 1.68 -0.46 -13.14
CA ALA A 78 1.69 0.37 -14.34
C ALA A 78 2.81 1.41 -14.35
N CYS A 79 3.08 2.07 -13.22
CA CYS A 79 4.18 3.03 -13.09
C CYS A 79 5.44 2.43 -12.45
N ASN A 80 5.43 1.12 -12.15
CA ASN A 80 6.50 0.39 -11.49
C ASN A 80 7.07 1.11 -10.26
N SER A 81 6.20 1.74 -9.48
CA SER A 81 6.56 2.58 -8.34
C SER A 81 5.67 2.29 -7.15
N GLY A 82 6.17 2.54 -5.95
CA GLY A 82 5.47 2.27 -4.70
C GLY A 82 6.09 3.03 -3.53
N ALA A 83 5.37 3.07 -2.41
CA ALA A 83 5.83 3.74 -1.20
C ALA A 83 5.34 3.01 0.05
N GLY A 84 6.14 3.10 1.11
CA GLY A 84 5.79 2.61 2.45
C GLY A 84 5.38 3.77 3.35
N PHE A 85 4.35 3.58 4.17
CA PHE A 85 3.84 4.60 5.08
C PHE A 85 3.49 3.99 6.44
N TYR A 86 3.66 4.76 7.51
CA TYR A 86 2.97 4.49 8.76
C TYR A 86 1.56 5.04 8.68
N THR A 87 0.54 4.20 8.86
CA THR A 87 -0.85 4.56 8.58
C THR A 87 -1.61 5.10 9.79
N LYS A 88 -0.90 5.48 10.85
CA LYS A 88 -1.49 6.03 12.05
C LYS A 88 -1.45 7.56 12.01
N ILE A 89 -2.63 8.18 12.04
CA ILE A 89 -2.77 9.64 12.18
C ILE A 89 -3.53 9.93 13.47
N GLY A 90 -2.85 10.54 14.44
CA GLY A 90 -3.40 10.69 15.79
C GLY A 90 -3.63 9.33 16.45
N ASN A 91 -4.87 9.04 16.84
CA ASN A 91 -5.27 7.77 17.46
C ASN A 91 -5.92 6.78 16.49
N THR A 92 -6.02 7.11 15.21
CA THR A 92 -6.68 6.28 14.20
C THR A 92 -5.65 5.57 13.34
N ASN A 93 -5.74 4.24 13.27
CA ASN A 93 -5.07 3.43 12.26
C ASN A 93 -5.96 3.42 11.02
N TYR A 94 -5.42 3.85 9.88
CA TYR A 94 -6.14 3.81 8.61
C TYR A 94 -5.78 2.56 7.82
N HIS A 95 -6.77 2.05 7.10
CA HIS A 95 -6.66 0.87 6.25
C HIS A 95 -7.05 1.22 4.82
N PHE A 96 -6.32 0.69 3.85
CA PHE A 96 -6.41 1.14 2.47
C PHE A 96 -6.65 0.00 1.50
N GLU A 97 -7.33 0.35 0.41
CA GLU A 97 -7.44 -0.44 -0.80
C GLU A 97 -7.03 0.37 -2.02
N GLY A 98 -6.76 -0.34 -3.11
CA GLY A 98 -6.68 0.28 -4.43
C GLY A 98 -8.07 0.66 -4.90
N ALA A 99 -8.27 1.94 -5.23
CA ALA A 99 -9.60 2.46 -5.61
C ALA A 99 -9.72 2.80 -7.10
N GLY A 100 -8.68 2.54 -7.89
CA GLY A 100 -8.65 2.80 -9.32
C GLY A 100 -7.39 3.56 -9.74
N LEU A 101 -7.45 4.21 -10.90
CA LEU A 101 -6.35 5.03 -11.41
C LEU A 101 -6.69 6.53 -11.35
N TYR A 102 -5.68 7.33 -11.02
CA TYR A 102 -5.69 8.79 -11.05
C TYR A 102 -4.36 9.29 -11.60
N ASP A 103 -4.41 10.11 -12.65
CA ASP A 103 -3.22 10.64 -13.35
C ASP A 103 -2.18 9.55 -13.69
N GLY A 104 -2.66 8.37 -14.13
CA GLY A 104 -1.82 7.24 -14.55
C GLY A 104 -1.25 6.37 -13.42
N MET A 105 -1.57 6.65 -12.17
CA MET A 105 -1.12 5.90 -10.99
C MET A 105 -2.30 5.34 -10.21
N ILE A 106 -2.07 4.32 -9.38
CA ILE A 106 -3.11 3.85 -8.47
C ILE A 106 -3.46 4.94 -7.45
N ILE A 107 -4.74 5.14 -7.20
CA ILE A 107 -5.22 5.95 -6.08
C ILE A 107 -5.69 5.03 -4.95
N LEU A 108 -5.37 5.40 -3.72
CA LEU A 108 -5.76 4.64 -2.54
C LEU A 108 -7.07 5.19 -1.99
N LYS A 109 -7.88 4.35 -1.36
CA LYS A 109 -9.04 4.78 -0.58
C LYS A 109 -8.97 4.18 0.81
N ASP A 110 -9.24 5.00 1.83
CA ASP A 110 -9.31 4.51 3.21
C ASP A 110 -10.69 3.95 3.57
N TYR A 111 -10.73 2.91 4.39
CA TYR A 111 -11.99 2.30 4.85
C TYR A 111 -12.70 3.16 5.90
N GLU A 112 -11.97 3.94 6.70
CA GLU A 112 -12.50 4.67 7.84
C GLU A 112 -13.38 5.87 7.44
N THR A 113 -13.06 6.52 6.33
CA THR A 113 -13.73 7.74 5.86
C THR A 113 -14.07 7.74 4.38
N GLY A 114 -13.53 6.79 3.60
CA GLY A 114 -13.70 6.77 2.15
C GLY A 114 -12.98 7.92 1.43
N SER A 115 -11.99 8.54 2.08
CA SER A 115 -11.15 9.56 1.46
C SER A 115 -10.13 8.91 0.53
N TYR A 116 -9.62 9.67 -0.42
CA TYR A 116 -8.72 9.19 -1.47
C TYR A 116 -7.33 9.81 -1.33
N TRP A 117 -6.32 8.97 -1.47
CA TRP A 117 -4.94 9.27 -1.12
C TRP A 117 -3.99 8.93 -2.27
N ASN A 118 -2.98 9.77 -2.46
CA ASN A 118 -1.93 9.55 -3.43
C ASN A 118 -1.03 8.39 -2.96
N ASN A 119 -0.81 7.39 -3.82
CA ASN A 119 -0.06 6.19 -3.45
C ASN A 119 1.45 6.42 -3.26
N ILE A 120 2.00 7.52 -3.77
CA ILE A 120 3.43 7.86 -3.69
C ILE A 120 3.70 8.85 -2.56
N THR A 121 2.89 9.91 -2.46
CA THR A 121 3.16 10.99 -1.49
C THR A 121 2.52 10.76 -0.13
N GLY A 122 1.52 9.87 -0.03
CA GLY A 122 0.75 9.66 1.19
C GLY A 122 -0.23 10.79 1.51
N GLU A 123 -0.43 11.76 0.61
CA GLU A 123 -1.35 12.88 0.81
C GLU A 123 -2.80 12.49 0.47
N CYS A 124 -3.75 12.89 1.31
CA CYS A 124 -5.17 12.82 1.01
C CYS A 124 -5.55 13.92 0.02
N ILE A 125 -5.88 13.56 -1.21
CA ILE A 125 -6.20 14.51 -2.28
C ILE A 125 -7.70 14.81 -2.40
N TYR A 126 -8.55 13.94 -1.86
CA TYR A 126 -10.01 14.10 -1.89
C TYR A 126 -10.70 13.43 -0.70
N GLY A 127 -11.84 13.97 -0.25
CA GLY A 127 -12.61 13.44 0.88
C GLY A 127 -12.42 14.21 2.19
N ASN A 128 -12.91 13.65 3.30
CA ASN A 128 -12.95 14.31 4.60
C ASN A 128 -11.56 14.54 5.21
N GLN A 129 -10.55 13.77 4.79
CA GLN A 129 -9.18 13.89 5.27
C GLN A 129 -8.29 14.76 4.38
N LYS A 130 -8.86 15.47 3.39
CA LYS A 130 -8.10 16.22 2.38
C LYS A 130 -7.04 17.14 3.00
N GLY A 131 -5.82 17.09 2.48
CA GLY A 131 -4.66 17.85 2.94
C GLY A 131 -3.88 17.21 4.09
N LYS A 132 -4.35 16.10 4.66
CA LYS A 132 -3.54 15.29 5.59
C LYS A 132 -2.54 14.42 4.82
N ASN A 133 -1.46 14.04 5.49
CA ASN A 133 -0.43 13.15 4.94
C ASN A 133 0.00 12.12 6.00
N PHE A 134 0.44 10.95 5.57
CA PHE A 134 1.09 9.98 6.44
C PHE A 134 2.50 10.41 6.82
N PRO A 135 2.96 10.06 8.03
CA PRO A 135 4.37 10.16 8.36
C PRO A 135 5.21 9.14 7.56
N HIS A 136 6.36 9.60 7.07
CA HIS A 136 7.43 8.78 6.49
C HIS A 136 8.27 8.09 7.59
#